data_AF-A0A2S9CYY7-F1
#
_entry.id   AF-A0A2S9CYY7-F1
#
_cell.length_a   1.000
_cell.length_b   1.000
_cell.length_c   1.000
_cell.angle_alpha   90.00
_cell.angle_beta   90.00
_cell.angle_gamma   90.00
#
_symmetry.space_group_name_H-M   'P 1'
#
loop_
_entity.id
_entity.type
_entity.pdbx_description
1 polymer ?
#
loop_
_entity_poly.entity_id
_entity_poly.type
_entity_poly.pdbx_seq_one_letter_code
_entity_poly.pdbx_strand_id
1 'polypeptide(L)'
;MDKQVQTINTGPNYKRIYHDFIESKCPDKREYVKKYLSKDTMSLSDVLKINNIIFLDGLSESQKFKSYDKQAIFEMLDYQKEHQLNNSQLAKHFKLSRNTVTKWKRMFLV
;
A
#
# COMPACT_ATOMS: atom_id res chain seq x y z
N MET A 1 7.84 39.93 28.73
CA MET A 1 7.36 38.56 29.04
C MET A 1 6.99 37.94 27.71
N ASP A 2 7.97 37.34 27.05
CA ASP A 2 7.83 36.80 25.71
C ASP A 2 6.88 35.62 25.73
N LYS A 3 5.72 35.79 25.09
CA LYS A 3 4.74 34.72 24.91
C LYS A 3 5.36 33.71 23.95
N GLN A 4 5.76 32.56 24.48
CA GLN A 4 6.15 31.40 23.68
C GLN A 4 4.94 31.02 22.80
N VAL A 5 5.03 31.34 21.51
CA VAL A 5 4.02 30.96 20.51
C VAL A 5 4.08 29.45 20.39
N GLN A 6 3.08 28.76 20.92
CA GLN A 6 2.89 27.33 20.67
C GLN A 6 2.62 27.17 19.18
N THR A 7 3.58 26.60 18.46
CA THR A 7 3.41 26.16 17.06
C THR A 7 2.29 25.13 17.02
N ILE A 8 1.10 25.56 16.60
CA ILE A 8 -0.01 24.66 16.30
C ILE A 8 0.45 23.80 15.11
N ASN A 9 0.80 22.56 15.41
CA ASN A 9 1.17 21.59 14.40
C ASN A 9 -0.13 21.16 13.67
N THR A 10 -0.44 21.82 12.56
CA THR A 10 -1.63 21.60 11.71
C THR A 10 -1.63 20.25 10.99
N GLY A 11 -0.64 19.40 11.24
CA GLY A 11 -0.55 18.05 10.70
C GLY A 11 -1.46 17.05 11.41
N PRO A 12 -1.82 15.94 10.75
CA PRO A 12 -2.55 14.85 11.37
C PRO A 12 -1.82 14.33 12.62
N ASN A 13 -2.57 14.05 13.69
CA ASN A 13 -2.01 13.39 14.87
C ASN A 13 -1.82 11.90 14.60
N TYR A 14 -0.74 11.55 13.90
CA TYR A 14 -0.42 10.18 13.50
C TYR A 14 -0.37 9.22 14.69
N LYS A 15 0.09 9.69 15.86
CA LYS A 15 0.13 8.87 17.08
C LYS A 15 -1.27 8.41 17.49
N ARG A 16 -2.23 9.33 17.53
CA ARG A 16 -3.63 9.01 17.86
C ARG A 16 -4.27 8.14 16.79
N ILE A 17 -4.07 8.49 15.51
CA ILE A 17 -4.61 7.72 14.38
C ILE A 17 -4.15 6.27 14.42
N TYR A 18 -2.85 6.02 14.58
CA TYR A 18 -2.33 4.65 14.65
C TYR A 18 -2.71 3.93 15.94
N HIS A 19 -2.80 4.64 17.06
CA HIS A 19 -3.28 4.06 18.32
C HIS A 19 -4.70 3.50 18.14
N ASP A 20 -5.63 4.35 17.70
CA ASP A 20 -7.04 3.99 17.50
C ASP A 20 -7.19 2.88 16.43
N PHE A 21 -6.40 2.95 15.35
CA PHE A 21 -6.38 1.94 14.30
C PHE A 21 -5.91 0.57 14.82
N ILE A 22 -4.82 0.53 15.57
CA ILE A 22 -4.25 -0.71 16.11
C ILE A 22 -5.21 -1.33 17.12
N GLU A 23 -5.78 -0.53 18.01
CA GLU A 23 -6.76 -1.00 19.00
C GLU A 23 -8.02 -1.57 18.35
N SER A 24 -8.48 -0.96 17.26
CA SER A 24 -9.69 -1.41 16.55
C SER A 24 -9.47 -2.61 15.63
N LYS A 25 -8.33 -2.71 14.94
CA LYS A 25 -8.17 -3.64 13.80
C LYS A 25 -7.07 -4.67 13.96
N CYS A 26 -6.01 -4.36 14.70
CA CYS A 26 -4.82 -5.21 14.75
C CYS A 26 -4.16 -5.19 16.14
N PRO A 27 -4.88 -5.57 17.21
CA PRO A 27 -4.33 -5.53 18.57
C PRO A 27 -3.07 -6.40 18.71
N ASP A 28 -2.99 -7.48 17.92
CA ASP A 28 -1.85 -8.41 17.88
C ASP A 28 -0.54 -7.73 17.41
N LYS A 29 -0.66 -6.66 16.60
CA LYS A 29 0.51 -5.92 16.07
C LYS A 29 0.99 -4.82 17.00
N ARG A 30 0.29 -4.59 18.13
CA ARG A 30 0.57 -3.52 19.08
C ARG A 30 1.98 -3.61 19.64
N GLU A 31 2.47 -4.82 19.92
CA GLU A 31 3.81 -5.02 20.47
C GLU A 31 4.92 -4.56 19.53
N TYR A 32 4.77 -4.80 18.22
CA TYR A 32 5.73 -4.40 17.20
C TYR A 32 5.74 -2.88 16.94
N VAL A 33 4.58 -2.23 17.12
CA VAL A 33 4.40 -0.79 16.90
C VAL A 33 4.65 0.05 18.16
N LYS A 34 4.59 -0.57 19.35
CA LYS A 34 4.77 0.08 20.66
C LYS A 34 6.03 0.94 20.72
N LYS A 35 7.16 0.45 20.21
CA LYS A 35 8.44 1.17 20.19
C LYS A 35 8.42 2.50 19.41
N TYR A 36 7.49 2.64 18.46
CA TYR A 36 7.30 3.88 17.69
C TYR A 36 6.24 4.79 18.32
N LEU A 37 5.20 4.21 18.93
CA LEU A 37 4.16 4.96 19.64
C LEU A 37 4.65 5.55 20.98
N SER A 38 5.67 4.94 21.60
CA SER A 38 6.27 5.42 22.85
C SER A 38 7.14 6.68 22.68
N LYS A 39 7.42 7.13 21.44
CA LYS A 39 8.17 8.36 21.20
C LYS A 39 7.29 9.60 21.44
N ASP A 40 7.91 10.70 21.89
CA ASP A 40 7.23 11.98 22.09
C ASP A 40 6.88 12.64 20.76
N THR A 41 7.75 12.53 19.76
CA THR A 41 7.51 13.01 18.40
C THR A 41 7.56 11.85 17.43
N MET A 42 6.55 11.78 16.56
CA MET A 42 6.49 10.78 15.50
C MET A 42 7.05 11.41 14.23
N SER A 43 8.22 10.94 13.80
CA SER A 43 8.79 11.38 12.52
C SER A 43 8.04 10.71 11.36
N LEU A 44 8.12 11.30 10.16
CA LEU A 44 7.60 10.67 8.94
C LEU A 44 8.22 9.29 8.70
N SER A 45 9.50 9.10 9.06
CA SER A 45 10.16 7.80 9.00
C SER A 45 9.50 6.76 9.92
N ASP A 46 9.06 7.19 11.12
CA ASP A 46 8.35 6.31 12.05
C ASP A 46 6.96 5.96 11.51
N VAL A 47 6.23 6.91 10.95
CA VAL A 47 4.92 6.67 10.27
C VAL A 47 5.05 5.59 9.21
N LEU A 48 6.06 5.70 8.33
CA LEU A 48 6.27 4.72 7.25
C LEU A 48 6.62 3.32 7.79
N LYS A 49 7.41 3.25 8.86
CA LYS A 49 7.75 1.97 9.52
C LYS A 49 6.54 1.33 10.18
N ILE A 50 5.71 2.12 10.87
CA ILE A 50 4.45 1.65 11.46
C ILE A 50 3.51 1.14 10.38
N ASN A 51 3.35 1.91 9.29
CA ASN A 51 2.53 1.51 8.14
C ASN A 51 2.98 0.16 7.59
N ASN A 52 4.29 0.00 7.38
CA ASN A 52 4.83 -1.29 6.96
C ASN A 52 4.51 -2.38 7.99
N ILE A 53 4.80 -2.22 9.28
CA ILE A 53 4.51 -3.27 10.28
C ILE A 53 3.01 -3.66 10.31
N ILE A 54 2.13 -2.67 10.24
CA ILE A 54 0.67 -2.88 10.26
C ILE A 54 0.19 -3.60 8.99
N PHE A 55 0.75 -3.29 7.82
CA PHE A 55 0.27 -3.77 6.53
C PHE A 55 1.12 -4.89 5.89
N LEU A 56 2.32 -5.19 6.41
CA LEU A 56 3.29 -6.11 5.79
C LEU A 56 2.99 -7.59 6.08
N ASP A 57 2.40 -7.91 7.24
CA ASP A 57 2.01 -9.30 7.55
C ASP A 57 0.67 -9.71 6.93
N GLY A 58 0.65 -9.96 5.62
CA GLY A 58 -0.44 -10.75 5.03
C GLY A 58 -1.44 -9.99 4.18
N LEU A 59 -1.08 -8.83 3.63
CA LEU A 59 -1.58 -8.55 2.30
C LEU A 59 -0.85 -9.52 1.37
N SER A 60 -1.45 -10.70 1.18
CA SER A 60 -1.64 -11.20 -0.19
C SER A 60 -1.84 -9.95 -1.02
N GLU A 61 -0.94 -9.68 -1.97
CA GLU A 61 -1.03 -8.52 -2.84
C GLU A 61 -2.39 -8.58 -3.51
N SER A 62 -3.40 -8.05 -2.83
CA SER A 62 -4.74 -8.38 -3.15
C SER A 62 -4.96 -7.47 -4.33
N GLN A 63 -4.98 -8.07 -5.51
CA GLN A 63 -5.22 -7.46 -6.81
C GLN A 63 -6.19 -6.26 -6.76
N LYS A 64 -7.16 -6.31 -5.84
CA LYS A 64 -8.08 -5.22 -5.48
C LYS A 64 -7.46 -3.85 -5.16
N PHE A 65 -6.20 -3.77 -4.71
CA PHE A 65 -5.53 -2.49 -4.40
C PHE A 65 -4.58 -2.03 -5.51
N LYS A 66 -4.48 -2.77 -6.62
CA LYS A 66 -3.66 -2.36 -7.76
C LYS A 66 -4.54 -1.63 -8.78
N SER A 67 -4.40 -0.31 -8.81
CA SER A 67 -4.97 0.53 -9.88
C SER A 67 -3.89 0.71 -10.95
N TYR A 68 -4.11 0.11 -12.12
CA TYR A 68 -3.24 0.29 -13.28
C TYR A 68 -3.83 1.36 -14.18
N ASP A 69 -3.01 2.34 -14.56
CA ASP A 69 -3.38 3.27 -15.62
C ASP A 69 -3.35 2.57 -17.00
N LYS A 70 -3.84 3.25 -18.03
CA LYS A 70 -3.90 2.66 -19.39
C LYS A 70 -2.51 2.34 -19.93
N GLN A 71 -1.51 3.17 -19.63
CA GLN A 71 -0.16 3.00 -20.15
C GLN A 71 0.48 1.73 -19.58
N ALA A 72 0.39 1.53 -18.26
CA ALA A 72 0.86 0.33 -17.59
C ALA A 72 0.16 -0.93 -18.12
N ILE A 73 -1.13 -0.86 -18.45
CA ILE A 73 -1.85 -1.99 -19.05
C ILE A 73 -1.29 -2.32 -20.44
N PHE A 74 -1.03 -1.32 -21.29
CA PHE A 74 -0.45 -1.56 -22.62
C PHE A 74 0.96 -2.14 -22.53
N GLU A 75 1.83 -1.59 -21.68
CA GLU A 75 3.18 -2.11 -21.45
C GLU A 75 3.15 -3.59 -21.03
N MET A 76 2.21 -3.98 -20.17
CA MET A 76 2.04 -5.39 -19.78
C MET A 76 1.53 -6.28 -20.93
N LEU A 77 0.64 -5.77 -21.78
CA LEU A 77 0.14 -6.51 -22.94
C LEU A 77 1.19 -6.63 -24.05
N ASP A 78 2.05 -5.63 -24.22
CA ASP A 78 3.15 -5.69 -25.19
C ASP A 78 4.27 -6.61 -24.70
N TYR A 79 4.59 -6.58 -23.40
CA TYR A 79 5.46 -7.57 -22.76
C TYR A 79 4.97 -9.01 -23.01
N GLN A 80 3.65 -9.23 -23.02
CA GLN A 80 3.08 -10.54 -23.39
C GLN A 80 3.49 -10.98 -24.79
N LYS A 81 3.43 -10.06 -25.77
CA LYS A 81 3.75 -10.34 -27.17
C LYS A 81 5.25 -10.54 -27.37
N GLU A 82 6.06 -9.65 -26.82
CA GLU A 82 7.53 -9.69 -26.91
C GLU A 82 8.10 -11.01 -26.37
N HIS A 83 7.55 -11.48 -25.25
CA HIS A 83 7.99 -12.73 -24.60
C HIS A 83 7.13 -13.96 -24.94
N GLN A 84 6.19 -13.83 -25.88
CA GLN A 84 5.30 -14.91 -26.35
C GLN A 84 4.59 -15.67 -25.20
N LEU A 85 4.13 -14.92 -24.19
CA LEU A 85 3.51 -15.48 -22.99
C LEU A 85 2.01 -15.74 -23.20
N ASN A 86 1.49 -16.80 -22.59
CA ASN A 86 0.05 -16.98 -22.49
C ASN A 86 -0.54 -16.17 -21.32
N ASN A 87 -1.87 -15.98 -21.30
CA ASN A 87 -2.53 -15.16 -20.27
C ASN A 87 -2.27 -15.66 -18.84
N SER A 88 -2.08 -16.97 -18.63
CA SER A 88 -1.79 -17.53 -17.30
C SER A 88 -0.36 -17.21 -16.86
N GLN A 89 0.61 -17.27 -17.77
CA GLN A 89 2.01 -16.94 -17.51
C GLN A 89 2.20 -15.45 -17.24
N LEU A 90 1.60 -14.59 -18.07
CA LEU A 90 1.60 -13.15 -17.86
C LEU A 90 0.96 -12.78 -16.52
N ALA A 91 -0.20 -13.38 -16.22
CA ALA A 91 -0.88 -13.18 -14.96
C ALA A 91 -0.03 -13.63 -13.77
N LYS A 92 0.66 -14.77 -13.85
CA LYS A 92 1.59 -15.21 -12.79
C LYS A 92 2.75 -14.23 -12.61
N HIS A 93 3.31 -13.71 -13.71
CA HIS A 93 4.43 -12.78 -13.69
C HIS A 93 4.07 -11.46 -12.99
N PHE A 94 2.94 -10.84 -13.35
CA PHE A 94 2.48 -9.58 -12.77
C PHE A 94 1.58 -9.75 -11.53
N LYS A 95 1.46 -10.99 -11.03
CA LYS A 95 0.58 -11.38 -9.92
C LYS A 95 -0.87 -10.91 -10.14
N LEU A 96 -1.35 -11.05 -11.38
CA LEU A 96 -2.70 -10.78 -11.84
C LEU A 96 -3.58 -12.03 -11.83
N SER A 97 -4.89 -11.84 -11.91
CA SER A 97 -5.79 -12.92 -12.32
C SER A 97 -5.75 -13.08 -13.84
N ARG A 98 -5.81 -14.33 -14.34
CA ARG A 98 -5.97 -14.59 -15.79
C ARG A 98 -7.18 -13.84 -16.37
N ASN A 99 -8.23 -13.70 -15.59
CA ASN A 99 -9.45 -12.99 -15.97
C ASN A 99 -9.21 -11.48 -16.16
N THR A 100 -8.31 -10.88 -15.37
CA THR A 100 -7.89 -9.48 -15.51
C THR A 100 -7.27 -9.26 -16.89
N VAL A 101 -6.33 -10.12 -17.28
CA VAL A 101 -5.67 -10.07 -18.60
C VAL A 101 -6.68 -10.24 -19.72
N THR A 102 -7.56 -11.25 -19.63
CA THR A 102 -8.65 -11.45 -20.60
C THR A 102 -9.56 -10.21 -20.72
N LYS A 103 -9.91 -9.58 -19.58
CA LYS A 103 -10.74 -8.37 -19.56
C LYS A 103 -10.03 -7.21 -20.24
N TRP A 104 -8.73 -7.01 -20.00
CA TRP A 104 -7.94 -5.96 -20.65
C TRP A 104 -7.88 -6.15 -22.16
N LYS A 105 -7.56 -7.36 -22.65
CA LYS A 105 -7.55 -7.65 -24.09
C LYS A 105 -8.90 -7.37 -24.75
N ARG A 106 -10.01 -7.71 -24.09
CA ARG A 106 -11.36 -7.39 -24.56
C ARG A 106 -11.67 -5.89 -24.55
N MET A 107 -11.25 -5.17 -23.51
CA MET A 107 -11.51 -3.73 -23.39
C MET A 107 -10.69 -2.88 -24.37
N PHE A 108 -9.50 -3.34 -24.73
CA PHE A 108 -8.59 -2.63 -25.63
C PHE A 108 -8.50 -3.23 -27.04
N LEU A 109 -9.28 -4.28 -27.34
CA LEU A 109 -9.33 -4.97 -28.64
C LEU A 109 -7.94 -5.42 -29.15
N VAL A 110 -7.11 -5.97 -28.25
CA VAL A 110 -5.73 -6.45 -28.51
C VAL A 110 -5.63 -7.96 -28.53
#